data_AF-A0A257VT72-F1
#
_entry.id   AF-A0A257VT72-F1
#
_cell.length_a   1.000
_cell.length_b   1.000
_cell.length_c   1.000
_cell.angle_alpha   90.00
_cell.angle_beta   90.00
_cell.angle_gamma   90.00
#
_symmetry.space_group_name_H-M   'P 1'
#
loop_
_entity.id
_entity.type
_entity.pdbx_description
1 polymer ?
#
loop_
_entity_poly.entity_id
_entity_poly.type
_entity_poly.pdbx_seq_one_letter_code
_entity_poly.pdbx_strand_id
1 'polypeptide(L)' 'GKHPGTGDWDFKPVFRVLAARGYTGWISMEAFDFTAGAERIADDSLRYLEAEIKNL' A
#
# COMPACT_ATOMS: atom_id res chain seq x y z
N GLY A 1 -1.43 -4.76 11.75
CA GLY A 1 -2.30 -5.20 10.64
C GLY A 1 -1.54 -6.15 9.72
N LYS A 2 -2.26 -6.98 8.97
CA LYS A 2 -1.69 -7.68 7.83
C LYS A 2 -1.30 -6.67 6.74
N HIS A 3 -0.47 -7.09 5.80
CA HIS A 3 0.05 -6.22 4.74
C HIS A 3 -1.02 -5.87 3.69
N PRO A 4 -0.88 -4.75 2.95
CA PRO A 4 -1.79 -4.35 1.87
C PRO A 4 -2.13 -5.49 0.91
N GLY A 5 -3.38 -5.52 0.44
CA GLY A 5 -3.88 -6.58 -0.45
C GLY A 5 -4.44 -7.83 0.24
N THR A 6 -4.37 -7.91 1.58
CA THR A 6 -4.90 -9.04 2.36
C THR A 6 -6.16 -8.72 3.17
N GLY A 7 -6.68 -7.50 3.06
CA GLY A 7 -7.88 -7.01 3.74
C GLY A 7 -8.84 -6.31 2.78
N ASP A 8 -9.86 -5.66 3.33
CA ASP A 8 -10.96 -4.99 2.63
C ASP A 8 -10.81 -3.46 2.58
N TRP A 9 -9.67 -2.94 3.02
CA TRP A 9 -9.40 -1.50 3.01
C TRP A 9 -9.12 -0.97 1.59
N ASP A 10 -9.88 0.05 1.18
CA ASP A 10 -9.65 0.79 -0.07
C ASP A 10 -8.66 1.95 0.15
N PHE A 11 -7.50 1.86 -0.51
CA PHE A 11 -6.45 2.88 -0.42
C PHE A 11 -6.66 4.06 -1.38
N LYS A 12 -7.54 3.93 -2.39
CA LYS A 12 -7.73 4.96 -3.43
C LYS A 12 -8.14 6.33 -2.88
N PRO A 13 -9.01 6.46 -1.86
CA PRO A 13 -9.36 7.76 -1.31
C PRO A 13 -8.14 8.52 -0.77
N VAL A 14 -7.21 7.83 -0.09
CA VAL A 14 -5.99 8.46 0.46
C VAL A 14 -5.08 8.90 -0.68
N PHE A 15 -4.85 8.04 -1.68
CA PHE A 15 -3.99 8.39 -2.79
C PHE A 15 -4.54 9.53 -3.64
N ARG A 16 -5.87 9.61 -3.84
CA ARG A 16 -6.52 10.75 -4.50
C ARG A 16 -6.22 12.07 -3.78
N VAL A 17 -6.27 12.08 -2.45
CA VAL A 17 -5.96 13.28 -1.66
C VAL A 17 -4.48 13.65 -1.78
N LEU A 18 -3.57 12.68 -1.69
CA LEU A 18 -2.13 12.91 -1.85
C LEU A 18 -1.80 13.49 -3.23
N ALA A 19 -2.37 12.90 -4.29
CA ALA A 19 -2.22 13.39 -5.67
C ALA A 19 -2.78 14.81 -5.84
N ALA A 20 -3.99 15.08 -5.32
CA ALA A 20 -4.61 16.40 -5.40
C ALA A 20 -3.82 17.48 -4.63
N ARG A 21 -3.02 17.09 -3.63
CA ARG A 21 -2.13 17.98 -2.88
C ARG A 21 -0.72 18.08 -3.46
N GLY A 22 -0.44 17.40 -4.57
CA GLY A 22 0.90 17.37 -5.18
C GLY A 22 1.96 16.77 -4.26
N TYR A 23 1.60 15.78 -3.43
CA TYR A 23 2.54 15.12 -2.53
C TYR A 23 3.55 14.28 -3.32
N THR A 24 4.84 14.55 -3.14
CA THR A 24 5.95 13.89 -3.84
C THR A 24 6.86 13.08 -2.90
N GLY A 25 6.45 12.92 -1.63
CA GLY A 25 7.20 12.18 -0.63
C GLY A 25 6.97 10.67 -0.67
N TRP A 26 7.59 9.99 0.29
CA TRP A 26 7.48 8.53 0.42
C TRP A 26 6.21 8.12 1.15
N ILE A 27 5.56 7.07 0.65
CA ILE A 27 4.52 6.33 1.38
C ILE A 27 5.23 5.17 2.06
N SER A 28 5.33 5.22 3.40
CA SER A 28 5.90 4.13 4.20
C SER A 28 4.78 3.18 4.65
N MET A 29 5.03 1.87 4.55
CA MET A 29 4.12 0.83 4.99
C MET A 29 4.72 0.08 6.18
N GLU A 30 3.90 -0.14 7.20
CA GLU A 30 4.27 -0.92 8.38
C GLU A 30 3.38 -2.16 8.51
N ALA A 31 4.00 -3.35 8.49
CA ALA A 31 3.34 -4.62 8.74
C ALA A 31 3.61 -5.09 10.17
N PHE A 32 2.62 -5.72 10.80
CA PHE A 32 2.74 -6.25 12.17
C PHE A 32 2.57 -7.77 12.26
N ASP A 33 2.10 -8.40 11.18
CA ASP A 33 1.98 -9.86 11.05
C ASP A 33 2.99 -10.34 10.01
N PHE A 34 4.01 -11.08 10.49
CA PHE A 34 5.11 -11.58 9.69
C PHE A 34 4.99 -13.07 9.33
N THR A 35 3.82 -13.68 9.56
CA THR A 35 3.59 -15.12 9.34
C THR A 35 3.90 -15.55 7.90
N ALA A 36 3.72 -14.65 6.92
CA ALA A 36 3.98 -14.91 5.51
C ALA A 36 5.46 -14.75 5.08
N GLY A 37 6.34 -14.24 5.96
CA GLY A 37 7.73 -13.93 5.66
C GLY A 37 7.93 -12.51 5.11
N ALA A 38 9.06 -11.89 5.46
CA ALA A 38 9.33 -10.48 5.16
C ALA A 38 9.40 -10.16 3.66
N GLU A 39 10.05 -11.01 2.87
CA GLU A 39 10.20 -10.84 1.41
C GLU A 39 8.84 -10.85 0.72
N ARG A 40 8.02 -11.87 1.01
CA ARG A 40 6.67 -11.97 0.46
C ARG A 40 5.79 -10.78 0.86
N ILE A 41 5.87 -10.35 2.11
CA ILE A 41 5.15 -9.16 2.59
C ILE A 41 5.55 -7.93 1.79
N ALA A 42 6.85 -7.69 1.58
CA ALA A 42 7.31 -6.55 0.82
C ALA A 42 6.84 -6.59 -0.63
N ASP A 43 7.02 -7.73 -1.31
CA ASP A 43 6.67 -7.90 -2.72
C ASP A 43 5.18 -7.77 -2.98
N ASP A 44 4.35 -8.48 -2.20
CA ASP A 44 2.89 -8.45 -2.36
C ASP A 44 2.34 -7.05 -2.07
N SER A 45 2.88 -6.36 -1.06
CA SER A 45 2.47 -5.00 -0.71
C SER A 45 2.85 -3.99 -1.78
N LEU A 46 4.09 -4.05 -2.27
CA LEU A 46 4.57 -3.13 -3.29
C LEU A 46 3.73 -3.27 -4.56
N ARG A 47 3.55 -4.51 -5.04
CA ARG A 47 2.73 -4.81 -6.21
C ARG A 47 1.29 -4.31 -6.06
N TYR A 48 0.68 -4.53 -4.89
CA TYR A 48 -0.68 -4.09 -4.64
C TYR A 48 -0.79 -2.55 -4.62
N LEU A 49 0.06 -1.88 -3.86
CA LEU A 49 0.04 -0.42 -3.75
C LEU A 49 0.33 0.27 -5.10
N GLU A 50 1.30 -0.23 -5.87
CA GLU A 50 1.60 0.27 -7.21
C GLU A 50 0.42 0.10 -8.17
N ALA A 51 -0.27 -1.04 -8.12
CA ALA A 51 -1.46 -1.28 -8.94
C ALA A 51 -2.60 -0.32 -8.57
N GLU A 52 -2.84 -0.11 -7.28
CA GLU A 52 -3.85 0.83 -6.80
C GLU A 52 -3.55 2.27 -7.21
N ILE A 53 -2.28 2.70 -7.12
CA ILE A 53 -1.83 4.04 -7.54
C ILE A 53 -1.98 4.22 -9.06
N LYS A 54 -1.65 3.19 -9.86
CA LYS A 54 -1.78 3.23 -11.33
C LYS A 54 -3.24 3.32 -11.79
N ASN A 55 -4.17 2.83 -10.98
CA ASN A 55 -5.60 2.78 -11.28
C ASN A 55 -6.39 3.99 -10.73
N LEU A 56 -5.70 5.05 -10.29
CA LEU A 56 -6.30 6.33 -9.88
C LEU A 56 -6.63 7.22 -11.08
#